data_AF-A0AA86NFJ7-F1
#
_entry.id   AF-A0AA86NFJ7-F1
#
_cell.length_a   1.000
_cell.length_b   1.000
_cell.length_c   1.000
_cell.angle_alpha   90.00
_cell.angle_beta   90.00
_cell.angle_gamma   90.00
#
_symmetry.space_group_name_H-M   'P 1'
#
loop_
_entity.id
_entity.type
_entity.pdbx_description
1 polymer ?
#
loop_
_entity_poly.entity_id
_entity_poly.type
_entity_poly.pdbx_seq_one_letter_code
_entity_poly.pdbx_strand_id
1 'polypeptide(L)'
;MDQIMSNKQAGLAQYNAIMIQKFKDKIYNGELIIQNSIQLKNIEFLQNLKIHKLELIGCMHIIPNLKSSTIKELKVANCCLKEINAILLENLEIFDASYNSELKMQDIEMFKNLRQLDISSTNLVDISNLKLQLLSSLQLRNNKIKDIPSLSNLINLTELDLSQNADIDIDPLQQMKQLRVLKLSKCNLQSIQILELLTDLTEIDVSGNKNIDIQSLQYLVNLKKLNISRTNNNNIDVLQSLKNLEELDISYNEIDDINVFKYLVNLTKLNIFQNMVQNIDILLQLQHLKELDISRNPQMDFKPLQKLGQLHRLVLCGNNLINISFLNGLFNIKYLNLFNIEYLDITPLSCLVNLTTLDISSCNIKDISSLQRLVNLEVLQISQNEINDIHHLQNLVKLTSLDISYNCIKDISILKQFKYLIHLYLSINKGVNITPLQYLTKLTKLMLNECDLHEISALRPLVNLQYLTLSGNYIYYFYPIRDLDAIVYVHGNLIVESSDYFTFFKLQDKSQFIKQQPTKQQMQLARNMKMVDTTTQCIRDISTKRRNYLSSQQITVVTIVQLFEKQYNEFQTFINRVVQLLTLLVGQEEYQ
;
A
#
# COMPACT_ATOMS: atom_id res chain seq x y z
N MET A 1 -41.89 -33.95 -13.95
CA MET A 1 -40.57 -33.76 -13.32
C MET A 1 -39.43 -33.92 -14.32
N ASP A 2 -39.44 -34.98 -15.13
CA ASP A 2 -38.37 -35.27 -16.11
C ASP A 2 -38.13 -34.15 -17.15
N GLN A 3 -39.19 -33.47 -17.58
CA GLN A 3 -39.08 -32.35 -18.52
C GLN A 3 -38.45 -31.08 -17.90
N ILE A 4 -38.65 -30.87 -16.60
CA ILE A 4 -38.00 -29.79 -15.84
C ILE A 4 -36.52 -30.11 -15.61
N MET A 5 -36.20 -31.38 -15.34
CA MET A 5 -34.82 -31.87 -15.20
C MET A 5 -34.04 -31.76 -16.51
N SER A 6 -34.66 -32.15 -17.63
CA SER A 6 -34.08 -32.04 -18.98
C SER A 6 -33.80 -30.58 -19.37
N ASN A 7 -34.74 -29.66 -19.12
CA ASN A 7 -34.54 -28.23 -19.40
C ASN A 7 -33.45 -27.59 -18.51
N LYS A 8 -33.30 -28.03 -17.24
CA LYS A 8 -32.19 -27.59 -16.37
C LYS A 8 -30.83 -28.09 -16.88
N GLN A 9 -30.74 -29.34 -17.33
CA GLN A 9 -29.50 -29.91 -17.89
C GLN A 9 -29.08 -29.20 -19.18
N ALA A 10 -30.03 -28.89 -20.07
CA ALA A 10 -29.77 -28.15 -21.31
C ALA A 10 -29.23 -26.73 -21.04
N GLY A 11 -29.81 -26.01 -20.07
CA GLY A 11 -29.34 -24.67 -19.67
C GLY A 11 -27.93 -24.69 -19.05
N LEU A 12 -27.60 -25.72 -18.28
CA LEU A 12 -26.26 -25.89 -17.70
C LEU A 12 -25.21 -26.20 -18.79
N ALA A 13 -25.55 -27.05 -19.77
CA ALA A 13 -24.67 -27.36 -20.89
C ALA A 13 -24.35 -26.12 -21.74
N GLN A 14 -25.36 -25.28 -22.01
CA GLN A 14 -25.18 -24.03 -22.75
C GLN A 14 -24.31 -23.04 -21.96
N TYR A 15 -24.52 -22.90 -20.65
CA TYR A 15 -23.67 -22.09 -19.79
C TYR A 15 -22.21 -22.56 -19.85
N ASN A 16 -21.97 -23.87 -19.68
CA ASN A 16 -20.63 -24.44 -19.72
C ASN A 16 -19.92 -24.18 -21.06
N ALA A 17 -20.62 -24.32 -22.19
CA ALA A 17 -20.05 -24.04 -23.52
C ALA A 17 -19.61 -22.58 -23.69
N ILE A 18 -20.44 -21.62 -23.25
CA ILE A 18 -20.12 -20.19 -23.29
C ILE A 18 -18.90 -19.89 -22.42
N MET A 19 -18.84 -20.47 -21.22
CA MET A 19 -17.76 -20.22 -20.28
C MET A 19 -16.44 -20.85 -20.73
N ILE A 20 -16.47 -22.04 -21.31
CA ILE A 20 -15.29 -22.66 -21.96
C ILE A 20 -14.74 -21.71 -23.02
N GLN A 21 -15.59 -21.22 -23.94
CA GLN A 21 -15.14 -20.32 -24.99
C GLN A 21 -14.55 -19.01 -24.42
N LYS A 22 -15.17 -18.48 -23.36
CA LYS A 22 -14.73 -17.23 -22.71
C LYS A 22 -13.36 -17.34 -22.03
N PHE A 23 -13.02 -18.51 -21.49
CA PHE A 23 -11.80 -18.69 -20.70
C PHE A 23 -10.69 -19.43 -21.42
N LYS A 24 -10.98 -20.13 -22.52
CA LYS A 24 -9.97 -20.86 -23.29
C LYS A 24 -8.80 -19.97 -23.72
N ASP A 25 -9.09 -18.75 -24.16
CA ASP A 25 -8.07 -17.79 -24.62
C ASP A 25 -7.35 -17.06 -23.47
N LYS A 26 -7.80 -17.27 -22.22
CA LYS A 26 -7.19 -16.70 -21.01
C LYS A 26 -6.21 -17.66 -20.34
N ILE A 27 -6.11 -18.89 -20.81
CA ILE A 27 -5.16 -19.87 -20.30
C ILE A 27 -3.80 -19.56 -20.90
N TYR A 28 -2.82 -19.27 -20.04
CA TYR A 28 -1.44 -19.02 -20.46
C TYR A 28 -0.52 -20.02 -19.78
N ASN A 29 0.23 -20.81 -20.55
CA ASN A 29 1.10 -21.89 -20.05
C ASN A 29 0.38 -22.90 -19.11
N GLY A 30 -0.92 -23.12 -19.31
CA GLY A 30 -1.72 -24.00 -18.45
C GLY A 30 -2.14 -23.37 -17.12
N GLU A 31 -1.90 -22.07 -16.92
CA GLU A 31 -2.38 -21.30 -15.78
C GLU A 31 -3.66 -20.54 -16.13
N LEU A 32 -4.61 -20.55 -15.20
CA LEU A 32 -5.83 -19.75 -15.29
C LEU A 32 -6.04 -18.98 -13.99
N ILE A 33 -6.11 -17.65 -14.10
CA ILE A 33 -6.42 -16.75 -12.98
C ILE A 33 -7.80 -16.14 -13.22
N ILE A 34 -8.68 -16.23 -12.23
CA ILE A 34 -10.02 -15.65 -12.22
C ILE A 34 -10.12 -14.72 -11.02
N GLN A 35 -10.25 -13.41 -11.27
CA GLN A 35 -10.34 -12.39 -10.21
C GLN A 35 -11.67 -11.66 -10.28
N ASN A 36 -12.36 -11.48 -9.14
CA ASN A 36 -13.43 -10.48 -8.89
C ASN A 36 -14.51 -10.30 -9.97
N SER A 37 -14.63 -11.21 -10.91
CA SER A 37 -15.35 -10.99 -12.15
C SER A 37 -16.03 -12.27 -12.58
N ILE A 38 -17.34 -12.14 -12.74
CA ILE A 38 -18.34 -13.15 -13.08
C ILE A 38 -18.94 -13.76 -11.82
N GLN A 39 -20.25 -13.56 -11.65
CA GLN A 39 -21.09 -14.47 -10.90
C GLN A 39 -20.95 -15.86 -11.54
N LEU A 40 -19.88 -16.58 -11.22
CA LEU A 40 -19.69 -17.96 -11.62
C LEU A 40 -20.73 -18.74 -10.85
N LYS A 41 -21.84 -19.07 -11.51
CA LYS A 41 -22.89 -19.89 -10.91
C LYS A 41 -22.42 -21.33 -10.70
N ASN A 42 -21.43 -21.75 -11.49
CA ASN A 42 -20.80 -23.07 -11.45
C ASN A 42 -19.40 -22.98 -12.11
N ILE A 43 -18.46 -23.82 -11.68
CA ILE A 43 -17.13 -23.97 -12.29
C ILE A 43 -16.82 -25.37 -12.82
N GLU A 44 -17.80 -26.27 -12.90
CA GLU A 44 -17.65 -27.60 -13.50
C GLU A 44 -17.08 -27.52 -14.93
N PHE A 45 -17.35 -26.44 -15.68
CA PHE A 45 -16.79 -26.25 -17.01
C PHE A 45 -15.25 -26.24 -17.04
N LEU A 46 -14.59 -25.90 -15.93
CA LEU A 46 -13.13 -25.92 -15.81
C LEU A 46 -12.55 -27.33 -15.96
N GLN A 47 -13.34 -28.39 -15.68
CA GLN A 47 -12.92 -29.78 -15.89
C GLN A 47 -12.57 -30.10 -17.35
N ASN A 48 -13.14 -29.34 -18.29
CA ASN A 48 -12.95 -29.53 -19.72
C ASN A 48 -11.78 -28.71 -20.28
N LEU A 49 -11.10 -27.92 -19.43
CA LEU A 49 -9.96 -27.10 -19.81
C LEU A 49 -8.66 -27.80 -19.35
N LYS A 50 -7.64 -27.77 -20.20
CA LYS A 50 -6.29 -28.27 -19.84
C LYS A 50 -5.59 -27.23 -18.96
N ILE A 51 -5.86 -27.28 -17.66
CA ILE A 51 -5.32 -26.36 -16.65
C ILE A 51 -4.46 -27.16 -15.67
N HIS A 52 -3.26 -26.68 -15.41
CA HIS A 52 -2.35 -27.21 -14.38
C HIS A 52 -2.36 -26.38 -13.11
N LYS A 53 -2.59 -25.07 -13.22
CA LYS A 53 -2.72 -24.14 -12.11
C LYS A 53 -3.99 -23.31 -12.23
N LEU A 54 -4.82 -23.35 -11.19
CA LEU A 54 -6.04 -22.55 -11.10
C LEU A 54 -5.95 -21.63 -9.89
N GLU A 55 -6.08 -20.33 -10.11
CA GLU A 55 -6.14 -19.31 -9.06
C GLU A 55 -7.46 -18.54 -9.12
N LEU A 56 -8.22 -18.61 -8.04
CA LEU A 56 -9.48 -17.90 -7.85
C LEU A 56 -9.30 -16.85 -6.76
N ILE A 57 -9.47 -15.58 -7.11
CA ILE A 57 -9.31 -14.46 -6.18
C ILE A 57 -10.67 -13.79 -5.98
N GLY A 58 -11.19 -13.85 -4.76
CA GLY A 58 -12.45 -13.21 -4.37
C GLY A 58 -13.70 -13.83 -5.02
N CYS A 59 -13.63 -15.11 -5.38
CA CYS A 59 -14.74 -15.85 -6.00
C CYS A 59 -15.63 -16.47 -4.92
N MET A 60 -16.70 -15.78 -4.51
CA MET A 60 -17.60 -16.24 -3.44
C MET A 60 -18.57 -17.34 -3.90
N HIS A 61 -18.84 -18.32 -3.03
CA HIS A 61 -19.86 -19.40 -3.18
C HIS A 61 -19.59 -20.46 -4.26
N ILE A 62 -18.33 -20.59 -4.63
CA ILE A 62 -17.79 -21.49 -5.63
C ILE A 62 -16.78 -22.30 -4.80
N ILE A 63 -16.88 -23.60 -4.49
CA ILE A 63 -16.84 -24.77 -5.38
C ILE A 63 -17.23 -26.02 -4.56
N PRO A 64 -18.38 -26.67 -4.80
CA PRO A 64 -18.57 -28.00 -4.22
C PRO A 64 -17.94 -29.13 -5.04
N ASN A 65 -17.76 -29.01 -6.37
CA ASN A 65 -17.55 -30.18 -7.24
C ASN A 65 -16.60 -29.97 -8.45
N LEU A 66 -15.41 -29.37 -8.27
CA LEU A 66 -14.43 -29.30 -9.36
C LEU A 66 -13.77 -30.66 -9.61
N LYS A 67 -13.92 -31.21 -10.81
CA LYS A 67 -13.21 -32.41 -11.27
C LYS A 67 -12.05 -32.03 -12.17
N SER A 68 -10.84 -32.46 -11.86
CA SER A 68 -9.72 -32.36 -12.79
C SER A 68 -8.61 -33.33 -12.44
N SER A 69 -8.16 -34.07 -13.46
CA SER A 69 -6.93 -34.87 -13.38
C SER A 69 -5.69 -34.08 -13.79
N THR A 70 -5.82 -32.85 -14.31
CA THR A 70 -4.68 -32.06 -14.80
C THR A 70 -4.21 -31.00 -13.82
N ILE A 71 -5.08 -30.55 -12.91
CA ILE A 71 -4.76 -29.52 -11.91
C ILE A 71 -3.80 -30.10 -10.87
N LYS A 72 -2.66 -29.43 -10.72
CA LYS A 72 -1.61 -29.69 -9.72
C LYS A 72 -1.52 -28.60 -8.67
N GLU A 73 -1.90 -27.37 -9.03
CA GLU A 73 -1.93 -26.22 -8.13
C GLU A 73 -3.33 -25.59 -8.13
N LEU A 74 -3.91 -25.48 -6.94
CA LEU A 74 -5.21 -24.84 -6.72
C LEU A 74 -5.07 -23.78 -5.64
N LYS A 75 -5.32 -22.52 -6.00
CA LYS A 75 -5.34 -21.38 -5.09
C LYS A 75 -6.72 -20.78 -5.05
N VAL A 76 -7.36 -20.84 -3.90
CA VAL A 76 -8.75 -20.45 -3.68
C VAL A 76 -8.89 -19.62 -2.40
N ALA A 77 -7.91 -18.75 -2.18
CA ALA A 77 -7.87 -17.87 -1.03
C ALA A 77 -9.07 -16.90 -1.02
N ASN A 78 -9.65 -16.67 0.16
CA ASN A 78 -10.74 -15.70 0.35
C ASN A 78 -11.94 -15.93 -0.60
N CYS A 79 -12.40 -17.18 -0.72
CA CYS A 79 -13.51 -17.60 -1.59
C CYS A 79 -14.79 -18.00 -0.83
N CYS A 80 -14.82 -17.83 0.50
CA CYS A 80 -15.90 -18.26 1.38
C CYS A 80 -16.22 -19.76 1.25
N LEU A 81 -15.18 -20.59 1.10
CA LEU A 81 -15.32 -22.05 0.99
C LEU A 81 -15.78 -22.64 2.32
N LYS A 82 -16.79 -23.52 2.23
CA LYS A 82 -17.34 -24.28 3.36
C LYS A 82 -16.94 -25.74 3.31
N GLU A 83 -16.96 -26.32 2.12
CA GLU A 83 -16.71 -27.73 1.85
C GLU A 83 -15.99 -27.85 0.50
N ILE A 84 -15.19 -28.90 0.34
CA ILE A 84 -14.54 -29.24 -0.93
C ILE A 84 -14.70 -30.74 -1.16
N ASN A 85 -15.31 -31.13 -2.27
CA ASN A 85 -15.38 -32.53 -2.64
C ASN A 85 -14.05 -33.00 -3.24
N ALA A 86 -13.23 -33.62 -2.42
CA ALA A 86 -11.84 -33.95 -2.74
C ALA A 86 -11.62 -35.23 -3.55
N ILE A 87 -12.68 -36.00 -3.88
CA ILE A 87 -12.58 -37.21 -4.76
C ILE A 87 -12.12 -36.85 -6.19
N LEU A 88 -12.01 -35.55 -6.48
CA LEU A 88 -12.07 -35.02 -7.84
C LEU A 88 -10.78 -34.31 -8.27
N LEU A 89 -9.76 -34.21 -7.41
CA LEU A 89 -8.46 -33.57 -7.67
C LEU A 89 -7.28 -34.46 -7.21
N GLU A 90 -7.21 -35.67 -7.74
CA GLU A 90 -6.25 -36.71 -7.27
C GLU A 90 -4.77 -36.32 -7.44
N ASN A 91 -4.44 -35.43 -8.39
CA ASN A 91 -3.07 -35.01 -8.71
C ASN A 91 -2.65 -33.67 -8.06
N LEU A 92 -3.44 -33.17 -7.10
CA LEU A 92 -3.16 -31.90 -6.45
C LEU A 92 -1.89 -32.00 -5.60
N GLU A 93 -0.91 -31.14 -5.88
CA GLU A 93 0.39 -31.06 -5.18
C GLU A 93 0.50 -29.78 -4.34
N ILE A 94 -0.14 -28.69 -4.76
CA ILE A 94 -0.15 -27.39 -4.07
C ILE A 94 -1.60 -26.96 -3.86
N PHE A 95 -1.95 -26.67 -2.62
CA PHE A 95 -3.28 -26.20 -2.26
C PHE A 95 -3.23 -25.01 -1.31
N ASP A 96 -3.74 -23.86 -1.76
CA ASP A 96 -3.94 -22.67 -0.95
C ASP A 96 -5.44 -22.43 -0.78
N ALA A 97 -5.91 -22.62 0.45
CA ALA A 97 -7.28 -22.36 0.87
C ALA A 97 -7.32 -21.33 2.01
N SER A 98 -6.31 -20.45 2.08
CA SER A 98 -6.21 -19.44 3.11
C SER A 98 -7.44 -18.50 3.12
N TYR A 99 -7.73 -17.91 4.29
CA TYR A 99 -8.86 -16.99 4.49
C TYR A 99 -10.25 -17.59 4.18
N ASN A 100 -10.41 -18.91 4.27
CA ASN A 100 -11.71 -19.58 4.21
C ASN A 100 -12.14 -20.06 5.60
N SER A 101 -12.77 -19.18 6.36
CA SER A 101 -13.09 -19.38 7.78
C SER A 101 -14.09 -20.49 8.11
N GLU A 102 -14.78 -21.04 7.11
CA GLU A 102 -15.74 -22.15 7.27
C GLU A 102 -15.17 -23.50 6.82
N LEU A 103 -13.96 -23.54 6.26
CA LEU A 103 -13.32 -24.76 5.77
C LEU A 103 -12.97 -25.68 6.95
N LYS A 104 -13.23 -26.97 6.79
CA LYS A 104 -12.93 -27.99 7.81
C LYS A 104 -11.72 -28.84 7.40
N MET A 105 -10.98 -29.33 8.40
CA MET A 105 -9.79 -30.16 8.18
C MET A 105 -10.07 -31.45 7.40
N GLN A 106 -11.26 -32.03 7.62
CA GLN A 106 -11.66 -33.31 7.04
C GLN A 106 -11.70 -33.29 5.50
N ASP A 107 -11.95 -32.13 4.89
CA ASP A 107 -11.97 -31.95 3.44
C ASP A 107 -10.55 -31.98 2.83
N ILE A 108 -9.53 -31.66 3.63
CA ILE A 108 -8.15 -31.45 3.16
C ILE A 108 -7.36 -32.77 3.14
N GLU A 109 -7.59 -33.64 4.12
CA GLU A 109 -6.87 -34.92 4.27
C GLU A 109 -7.04 -35.88 3.09
N MET A 110 -8.03 -35.63 2.25
CA MET A 110 -8.31 -36.42 1.06
C MET A 110 -7.26 -36.21 -0.05
N PHE A 111 -6.53 -35.08 -0.05
CA PHE A 111 -5.52 -34.76 -1.07
C PHE A 111 -4.15 -35.38 -0.74
N LYS A 112 -4.03 -36.70 -0.92
CA LYS A 112 -2.85 -37.48 -0.50
C LYS A 112 -1.52 -37.08 -1.17
N ASN A 113 -1.56 -36.39 -2.30
CA ASN A 113 -0.39 -35.98 -3.08
C ASN A 113 0.13 -34.57 -2.73
N LEU A 114 -0.46 -33.90 -1.75
CA LEU A 114 -0.05 -32.56 -1.36
C LEU A 114 1.39 -32.52 -0.85
N ARG A 115 2.14 -31.55 -1.40
CA ARG A 115 3.48 -31.15 -0.99
C ARG A 115 3.48 -29.79 -0.31
N GLN A 116 2.56 -28.91 -0.72
CA GLN A 116 2.40 -27.59 -0.12
C GLN A 116 0.92 -27.37 0.22
N LEU A 117 0.68 -26.94 1.46
CA LEU A 117 -0.65 -26.64 1.94
C LEU A 117 -0.64 -25.31 2.70
N ASP A 118 -1.46 -24.37 2.24
CA ASP A 118 -1.75 -23.13 2.97
C ASP A 118 -3.22 -23.10 3.38
N ILE A 119 -3.44 -23.17 4.69
CA ILE A 119 -4.75 -23.11 5.35
C ILE A 119 -4.72 -22.05 6.45
N SER A 120 -3.97 -20.98 6.21
CA SER A 120 -3.89 -19.83 7.09
C SER A 120 -5.24 -19.12 7.19
N SER A 121 -5.57 -18.57 8.37
CA SER A 121 -6.82 -17.82 8.58
C SER A 121 -8.11 -18.61 8.27
N THR A 122 -8.14 -19.90 8.61
CA THR A 122 -9.30 -20.80 8.41
C THR A 122 -10.05 -21.11 9.70
N ASN A 123 -9.72 -20.45 10.81
CA ASN A 123 -10.29 -20.67 12.15
C ASN A 123 -10.10 -22.09 12.71
N LEU A 124 -9.11 -22.84 12.22
CA LEU A 124 -8.84 -24.20 12.70
C LEU A 124 -8.45 -24.19 14.18
N VAL A 125 -8.99 -25.14 14.94
CA VAL A 125 -8.65 -25.36 16.36
C VAL A 125 -7.87 -26.66 16.54
N ASP A 126 -8.16 -27.66 15.69
CA ASP A 126 -7.61 -29.00 15.80
C ASP A 126 -7.07 -29.47 14.44
N ILE A 127 -5.86 -30.01 14.46
CA ILE A 127 -5.17 -30.62 13.32
C ILE A 127 -4.72 -32.06 13.62
N SER A 128 -5.25 -32.68 14.68
CA SER A 128 -4.89 -34.03 15.14
C SER A 128 -5.01 -35.11 14.06
N ASN A 129 -5.90 -34.91 13.09
CA ASN A 129 -6.13 -35.86 12.00
C ASN A 129 -5.21 -35.66 10.78
N LEU A 130 -4.38 -34.60 10.74
CA LEU A 130 -3.49 -34.30 9.62
C LEU A 130 -2.49 -35.45 9.37
N LYS A 131 -2.61 -36.10 8.20
CA LYS A 131 -1.83 -37.31 7.82
C LYS A 131 -1.14 -37.21 6.45
N LEU A 132 -0.91 -36.00 5.94
CA LEU A 132 -0.37 -35.76 4.60
C LEU A 132 1.16 -35.94 4.54
N GLN A 133 1.62 -37.18 4.38
CA GLN A 133 3.03 -37.58 4.50
C GLN A 133 3.99 -36.96 3.46
N LEU A 134 3.47 -36.45 2.34
CA LEU A 134 4.28 -35.83 1.28
C LEU A 134 4.48 -34.33 1.47
N LEU A 135 3.87 -33.72 2.49
CA LEU A 135 4.01 -32.30 2.77
C LEU A 135 5.47 -31.94 3.07
N SER A 136 5.97 -30.96 2.33
CA SER A 136 7.24 -30.28 2.56
C SER A 136 7.06 -28.86 3.09
N SER A 137 5.90 -28.23 2.82
CA SER A 137 5.57 -26.88 3.33
C SER A 137 4.13 -26.85 3.85
N LEU A 138 3.95 -26.32 5.05
CA LEU A 138 2.65 -26.21 5.73
C LEU A 138 2.50 -24.83 6.37
N GLN A 139 1.49 -24.08 5.93
CA GLN A 139 1.15 -22.76 6.45
C GLN A 139 -0.16 -22.84 7.23
N LEU A 140 -0.08 -22.61 8.54
CA LEU A 140 -1.18 -22.68 9.52
C LEU A 140 -1.37 -21.34 10.24
N ARG A 141 -0.88 -20.24 9.65
CA ARG A 141 -0.87 -18.92 10.28
C ARG A 141 -2.28 -18.44 10.64
N ASN A 142 -2.41 -17.72 11.75
CA ASN A 142 -3.65 -17.04 12.15
C ASN A 142 -4.84 -18.00 12.27
N ASN A 143 -4.61 -19.12 12.96
CA ASN A 143 -5.65 -20.07 13.36
C ASN A 143 -5.82 -20.01 14.90
N LYS A 144 -6.46 -21.02 15.48
CA LYS A 144 -6.71 -21.16 16.92
C LYS A 144 -6.16 -22.49 17.44
N ILE A 145 -5.09 -22.99 16.81
CA ILE A 145 -4.47 -24.28 17.13
C ILE A 145 -3.67 -24.14 18.41
N LYS A 146 -3.89 -25.06 19.35
CA LYS A 146 -3.13 -25.11 20.60
C LYS A 146 -2.20 -26.31 20.65
N ASP A 147 -2.61 -27.44 20.11
CA ASP A 147 -1.87 -28.69 20.16
C ASP A 147 -1.51 -29.16 18.75
N ILE A 148 -0.27 -29.60 18.57
CA ILE A 148 0.26 -30.06 17.28
C ILE A 148 0.94 -31.46 17.30
N PRO A 149 0.47 -32.44 18.09
CA PRO A 149 1.16 -33.74 18.18
C PRO A 149 1.21 -34.48 16.83
N SER A 150 0.24 -34.25 15.94
CA SER A 150 0.18 -34.87 14.61
C SER A 150 1.33 -34.44 13.69
N LEU A 151 1.90 -33.24 13.87
CA LEU A 151 2.97 -32.72 13.02
C LEU A 151 4.27 -33.52 13.13
N SER A 152 4.53 -34.15 14.29
CA SER A 152 5.70 -34.99 14.53
C SER A 152 5.86 -36.14 13.51
N ASN A 153 4.75 -36.59 12.91
CA ASN A 153 4.75 -37.66 11.91
C ASN A 153 5.05 -37.18 10.49
N LEU A 154 5.11 -35.86 10.23
CA LEU A 154 5.31 -35.31 8.89
C LEU A 154 6.81 -35.19 8.57
N ILE A 155 7.44 -36.35 8.33
CA ILE A 155 8.89 -36.48 8.18
C ILE A 155 9.51 -35.71 7.01
N ASN A 156 8.72 -35.32 6.00
CA ASN A 156 9.18 -34.56 4.84
C ASN A 156 9.03 -33.04 5.03
N LEU A 157 8.42 -32.59 6.14
CA LEU A 157 8.08 -31.20 6.34
C LEU A 157 9.33 -30.37 6.66
N THR A 158 9.74 -29.51 5.73
CA THR A 158 10.93 -28.64 5.88
C THR A 158 10.55 -27.19 6.22
N GLU A 159 9.32 -26.77 5.92
CA GLU A 159 8.83 -25.42 6.16
C GLU A 159 7.50 -25.47 6.93
N LEU A 160 7.45 -24.75 8.04
CA LEU A 160 6.26 -24.70 8.90
C LEU A 160 6.02 -23.28 9.41
N ASP A 161 4.83 -22.73 9.14
CA ASP A 161 4.35 -21.48 9.74
C ASP A 161 3.16 -21.73 10.68
N LEU A 162 3.40 -21.52 11.98
CA LEU A 162 2.40 -21.58 13.04
C LEU A 162 2.10 -20.20 13.63
N SER A 163 2.59 -19.12 13.01
CA SER A 163 2.43 -17.75 13.49
C SER A 163 0.98 -17.40 13.82
N GLN A 164 0.75 -16.58 14.84
CA GLN A 164 -0.58 -16.13 15.25
C GLN A 164 -1.51 -17.27 15.69
N ASN A 165 -0.97 -18.38 16.19
CA ASN A 165 -1.70 -19.36 17.00
C ASN A 165 -1.35 -19.13 18.47
N ALA A 166 -2.19 -18.36 19.17
CA ALA A 166 -1.91 -17.97 20.55
C ALA A 166 -1.93 -19.17 21.51
N ASP A 167 -0.94 -19.21 22.41
CA ASP A 167 -0.76 -20.23 23.45
C ASP A 167 -0.56 -21.65 22.88
N ILE A 168 0.05 -21.76 21.70
CA ILE A 168 0.38 -23.04 21.08
C ILE A 168 1.49 -23.77 21.83
N ASP A 169 1.28 -25.06 22.10
CA ASP A 169 2.30 -25.98 22.59
C ASP A 169 3.23 -26.39 21.44
N ILE A 170 4.51 -26.04 21.57
CA ILE A 170 5.53 -26.33 20.57
C ILE A 170 6.42 -27.53 20.93
N ASP A 171 6.18 -28.20 22.06
CA ASP A 171 6.97 -29.37 22.48
C ASP A 171 7.00 -30.50 21.44
N PRO A 172 5.93 -30.78 20.68
CA PRO A 172 5.98 -31.79 19.62
C PRO A 172 7.03 -31.50 18.52
N LEU A 173 7.44 -30.23 18.34
CA LEU A 173 8.42 -29.86 17.32
C LEU A 173 9.82 -30.43 17.59
N GLN A 174 10.14 -30.84 18.82
CA GLN A 174 11.46 -31.39 19.19
C GLN A 174 11.90 -32.61 18.34
N GLN A 175 10.93 -33.30 17.72
CA GLN A 175 11.18 -34.47 16.87
C GLN A 175 11.40 -34.09 15.38
N MET A 176 11.07 -32.87 14.99
CA MET A 176 11.03 -32.40 13.59
C MET A 176 12.38 -31.83 13.12
N LYS A 177 13.45 -32.60 13.28
CA LYS A 177 14.85 -32.18 13.02
C LYS A 177 15.13 -31.83 11.54
N GLN A 178 14.26 -32.26 10.63
CA GLN A 178 14.33 -31.94 9.22
C GLN A 178 13.91 -30.50 8.87
N LEU A 179 13.32 -29.75 9.81
CA LEU A 179 12.87 -28.38 9.56
C LEU A 179 14.05 -27.50 9.13
N ARG A 180 13.78 -26.59 8.20
CA ARG A 180 14.71 -25.58 7.66
C ARG A 180 14.17 -24.17 7.85
N VAL A 181 12.85 -24.02 7.81
CA VAL A 181 12.14 -22.76 8.04
C VAL A 181 11.06 -22.99 9.09
N LEU A 182 11.10 -22.21 10.17
CA LEU A 182 10.10 -22.26 11.23
C LEU A 182 9.61 -20.85 11.59
N LYS A 183 8.31 -20.63 11.52
CA LYS A 183 7.69 -19.35 11.87
C LYS A 183 6.72 -19.53 13.04
N LEU A 184 6.99 -18.81 14.12
CA LEU A 184 6.29 -18.85 15.41
C LEU A 184 5.93 -17.43 15.87
N SER A 185 5.75 -16.49 14.93
CA SER A 185 5.53 -15.09 15.29
C SER A 185 4.17 -14.88 15.98
N LYS A 186 4.14 -14.09 17.05
CA LYS A 186 2.92 -13.72 17.80
C LYS A 186 2.12 -14.94 18.30
N CYS A 187 2.81 -15.95 18.83
CA CYS A 187 2.20 -17.15 19.39
C CYS A 187 2.02 -17.09 20.93
N ASN A 188 2.42 -15.98 21.56
CA ASN A 188 2.42 -15.82 23.03
C ASN A 188 3.31 -16.86 23.77
N LEU A 189 4.39 -17.29 23.12
CA LEU A 189 5.33 -18.26 23.69
C LEU A 189 6.14 -17.65 24.83
N GLN A 190 6.31 -18.41 25.91
CA GLN A 190 7.19 -18.05 27.04
C GLN A 190 8.61 -18.60 26.85
N SER A 191 8.75 -19.75 26.20
CA SER A 191 10.03 -20.42 25.97
C SER A 191 10.08 -21.04 24.58
N ILE A 192 11.28 -21.11 24.03
CA ILE A 192 11.65 -21.83 22.80
C ILE A 192 12.81 -22.79 23.05
N GLN A 193 12.95 -23.32 24.27
CA GLN A 193 14.07 -24.18 24.64
C GLN A 193 14.23 -25.38 23.69
N ILE A 194 13.12 -25.97 23.23
CA ILE A 194 13.08 -27.11 22.30
C ILE A 194 13.87 -26.88 21.01
N LEU A 195 14.10 -25.62 20.61
CA LEU A 195 14.83 -25.29 19.40
C LEU A 195 16.30 -25.69 19.47
N GLU A 196 16.87 -25.93 20.66
CA GLU A 196 18.24 -26.43 20.80
C GLU A 196 18.46 -27.77 20.06
N LEU A 197 17.37 -28.49 19.76
CA LEU A 197 17.38 -29.76 19.03
C LEU A 197 17.20 -29.61 17.51
N LEU A 198 16.81 -28.42 17.03
CA LEU A 198 16.49 -28.13 15.62
C LEU A 198 17.63 -27.39 14.91
N THR A 199 18.85 -27.89 15.06
CA THR A 199 20.09 -27.20 14.66
C THR A 199 20.28 -27.01 13.15
N ASP A 200 19.51 -27.70 12.32
CA ASP A 200 19.51 -27.53 10.87
C ASP A 200 18.64 -26.34 10.37
N LEU A 201 17.96 -25.64 11.28
CA LEU A 201 17.19 -24.45 10.91
C LEU A 201 18.07 -23.40 10.23
N THR A 202 17.56 -22.87 9.12
CA THR A 202 18.19 -21.80 8.33
C THR A 202 17.43 -20.48 8.45
N GLU A 203 16.14 -20.54 8.79
CA GLU A 203 15.29 -19.38 8.99
C GLU A 203 14.35 -19.59 10.17
N ILE A 204 14.32 -18.62 11.07
CA ILE A 204 13.38 -18.61 12.19
C ILE A 204 12.79 -17.22 12.42
N ASP A 205 11.49 -17.20 12.71
CA ASP A 205 10.77 -16.00 13.17
C ASP A 205 10.04 -16.29 14.47
N VAL A 206 10.46 -15.65 15.56
CA VAL A 206 9.79 -15.70 16.86
C VAL A 206 9.30 -14.31 17.28
N SER A 207 9.15 -13.40 16.32
CA SER A 207 8.78 -12.01 16.60
C SER A 207 7.43 -11.88 17.29
N GLY A 208 7.29 -10.86 18.14
CA GLY A 208 6.04 -10.59 18.86
C GLY A 208 5.68 -11.61 19.94
N ASN A 209 6.60 -12.51 20.34
CA ASN A 209 6.50 -13.28 21.57
C ASN A 209 7.18 -12.49 22.69
N LYS A 210 6.40 -11.69 23.42
CA LYS A 210 6.91 -10.75 24.41
C LYS A 210 7.55 -11.49 25.60
N ASN A 211 8.76 -11.10 25.99
CA ASN A 211 9.57 -11.66 27.07
C ASN A 211 9.92 -13.15 26.88
N ILE A 212 10.01 -13.61 25.63
CA ILE A 212 10.41 -14.99 25.34
C ILE A 212 11.88 -15.21 25.73
N ASP A 213 12.18 -16.37 26.32
CA ASP A 213 13.57 -16.79 26.52
C ASP A 213 14.21 -17.19 25.19
N ILE A 214 15.27 -16.47 24.79
CA ILE A 214 15.99 -16.69 23.53
C ILE A 214 17.31 -17.45 23.69
N GLN A 215 17.64 -17.99 24.87
CA GLN A 215 18.92 -18.65 25.12
C GLN A 215 19.20 -19.84 24.17
N SER A 216 18.17 -20.59 23.79
CA SER A 216 18.30 -21.73 22.88
C SER A 216 18.76 -21.35 21.46
N LEU A 217 18.61 -20.07 21.07
CA LEU A 217 19.04 -19.63 19.74
C LEU A 217 20.54 -19.85 19.51
N GLN A 218 21.39 -19.82 20.55
CA GLN A 218 22.83 -19.98 20.40
C GLN A 218 23.26 -21.29 19.71
N TYR A 219 22.41 -22.31 19.72
CA TYR A 219 22.68 -23.62 19.11
C TYR A 219 22.34 -23.68 17.62
N LEU A 220 21.61 -22.70 17.10
CA LEU A 220 21.11 -22.66 15.72
C LEU A 220 22.14 -22.06 14.74
N VAL A 221 23.36 -22.60 14.75
CA VAL A 221 24.52 -22.04 14.03
C VAL A 221 24.41 -22.00 12.50
N ASN A 222 23.43 -22.69 11.92
CA ASN A 222 23.13 -22.71 10.49
C ASN A 222 22.14 -21.60 10.06
N LEU A 223 21.63 -20.80 11.01
CA LEU A 223 20.70 -19.72 10.70
C LEU A 223 21.33 -18.71 9.75
N LYS A 224 20.57 -18.40 8.71
CA LYS A 224 20.79 -17.32 7.76
C LYS A 224 19.84 -16.16 8.00
N LYS A 225 18.63 -16.44 8.48
CA LYS A 225 17.60 -15.44 8.72
C LYS A 225 16.99 -15.58 10.10
N LEU A 226 16.98 -14.48 10.85
CA LEU A 226 16.44 -14.44 12.21
C LEU A 226 15.59 -13.19 12.41
N ASN A 227 14.37 -13.40 12.89
CA ASN A 227 13.51 -12.32 13.36
C ASN A 227 13.12 -12.54 14.83
N ILE A 228 13.66 -11.67 15.69
CA ILE A 228 13.33 -11.59 17.12
C ILE A 228 12.73 -10.20 17.45
N SER A 229 12.12 -9.53 16.47
CA SER A 229 11.51 -8.21 16.73
C SER A 229 10.36 -8.31 17.74
N ARG A 230 10.16 -7.26 18.55
CA ARG A 230 9.07 -7.18 19.54
C ARG A 230 9.05 -8.35 20.53
N THR A 231 10.22 -8.88 20.91
CA THR A 231 10.35 -9.91 21.94
C THR A 231 10.73 -9.34 23.31
N ASN A 232 11.04 -8.04 23.39
CA ASN A 232 11.51 -7.37 24.61
C ASN A 232 12.84 -7.93 25.15
N ASN A 233 13.68 -8.52 24.29
CA ASN A 233 15.04 -8.93 24.67
C ASN A 233 16.03 -7.81 24.36
N ASN A 234 16.46 -7.08 25.38
CA ASN A 234 17.47 -6.02 25.24
C ASN A 234 18.90 -6.55 25.18
N ASN A 235 19.20 -7.67 25.85
CA ASN A 235 20.48 -8.38 25.72
C ASN A 235 20.40 -9.41 24.59
N ILE A 236 21.27 -9.25 23.59
CA ILE A 236 21.36 -10.10 22.40
C ILE A 236 22.70 -10.84 22.28
N ASP A 237 23.48 -10.96 23.36
CA ASP A 237 24.79 -11.64 23.36
C ASP A 237 24.70 -13.11 22.94
N VAL A 238 23.54 -13.73 23.17
CA VAL A 238 23.23 -15.10 22.71
C VAL A 238 23.45 -15.29 21.20
N LEU A 239 23.36 -14.21 20.41
CA LEU A 239 23.51 -14.26 18.96
C LEU A 239 24.97 -14.42 18.51
N GLN A 240 25.96 -14.31 19.41
CA GLN A 240 27.39 -14.33 19.04
C GLN A 240 27.85 -15.59 18.28
N SER A 241 27.14 -16.71 18.46
CA SER A 241 27.45 -17.99 17.78
C SER A 241 26.90 -18.06 16.36
N LEU A 242 25.97 -17.18 15.97
CA LEU A 242 25.20 -17.25 14.73
C LEU A 242 25.91 -16.60 13.54
N LYS A 243 27.15 -17.02 13.31
CA LYS A 243 28.09 -16.39 12.35
C LYS A 243 27.63 -16.45 10.90
N ASN A 244 26.68 -17.33 10.57
CA ASN A 244 26.12 -17.48 9.22
C ASN A 244 24.92 -16.58 8.93
N LEU A 245 24.52 -15.72 9.87
CA LEU A 245 23.39 -14.80 9.68
C LEU A 245 23.67 -13.82 8.53
N GLU A 246 22.70 -13.76 7.62
CA GLU A 246 22.66 -12.89 6.45
C GLU A 246 21.56 -11.81 6.59
N GLU A 247 20.45 -12.13 7.27
CA GLU A 247 19.34 -11.20 7.55
C GLU A 247 18.93 -11.28 9.02
N LEU A 248 18.90 -10.12 9.70
CA LEU A 248 18.54 -10.02 11.11
C LEU A 248 17.57 -8.86 11.37
N ASP A 249 16.44 -9.17 12.02
CA ASP A 249 15.50 -8.19 12.55
C ASP A 249 15.42 -8.29 14.08
N ILE A 250 15.87 -7.23 14.74
CA ILE A 250 15.82 -7.04 16.20
C ILE A 250 15.04 -5.78 16.58
N SER A 251 14.14 -5.32 15.70
CA SER A 251 13.37 -4.10 15.93
C SER A 251 12.46 -4.18 17.16
N TYR A 252 12.17 -3.03 17.79
CA TYR A 252 11.28 -2.93 18.96
C TYR A 252 11.71 -3.78 20.17
N ASN A 253 12.98 -3.74 20.58
CA ASN A 253 13.49 -4.53 21.70
C ASN A 253 14.20 -3.72 22.78
N GLU A 254 14.20 -2.39 22.68
CA GLU A 254 14.89 -1.49 23.63
C GLU A 254 16.40 -1.77 23.75
N ILE A 255 17.02 -2.30 22.69
CA ILE A 255 18.44 -2.66 22.65
C ILE A 255 19.30 -1.40 22.60
N ASP A 256 20.32 -1.32 23.45
CA ASP A 256 21.31 -0.23 23.47
C ASP A 256 22.73 -0.71 23.12
N ASP A 257 23.10 -1.93 23.53
CA ASP A 257 24.35 -2.59 23.18
C ASP A 257 24.20 -3.53 21.97
N ILE A 258 24.95 -3.22 20.91
CA ILE A 258 25.01 -4.01 19.66
C ILE A 258 26.40 -4.57 19.37
N ASN A 259 27.27 -4.67 20.38
CA ASN A 259 28.64 -5.20 20.24
C ASN A 259 28.70 -6.63 19.70
N VAL A 260 27.61 -7.40 19.80
CA VAL A 260 27.49 -8.75 19.23
C VAL A 260 27.75 -8.77 17.72
N PHE A 261 27.52 -7.65 17.01
CA PHE A 261 27.71 -7.58 15.56
C PHE A 261 29.16 -7.74 15.10
N LYS A 262 30.15 -7.65 16.00
CA LYS A 262 31.54 -8.05 15.68
C LYS A 262 31.68 -9.51 15.25
N TYR A 263 30.72 -10.35 15.58
CA TYR A 263 30.69 -11.77 15.20
C TYR A 263 29.81 -12.06 13.98
N LEU A 264 28.87 -11.17 13.64
CA LEU A 264 27.86 -11.37 12.59
C LEU A 264 28.27 -10.76 11.25
N VAL A 265 29.50 -11.00 10.83
CA VAL A 265 30.15 -10.31 9.70
C VAL A 265 29.53 -10.60 8.32
N ASN A 266 28.71 -11.66 8.22
CA ASN A 266 28.01 -12.04 6.99
C ASN A 266 26.68 -11.30 6.79
N LEU A 267 26.27 -10.43 7.71
CA LEU A 267 25.02 -9.69 7.60
C LEU A 267 24.98 -8.85 6.33
N THR A 268 23.90 -9.03 5.58
CA THR A 268 23.57 -8.27 4.37
C THR A 268 22.37 -7.35 4.59
N LYS A 269 21.46 -7.73 5.51
CA LYS A 269 20.31 -6.93 5.91
C LYS A 269 20.19 -6.88 7.43
N LEU A 270 20.06 -5.67 7.97
CA LEU A 270 19.92 -5.45 9.40
C LEU A 270 18.81 -4.44 9.68
N ASN A 271 17.87 -4.84 10.53
CA ASN A 271 16.82 -3.97 11.06
C ASN A 271 16.97 -3.81 12.58
N ILE A 272 17.33 -2.61 13.02
CA ILE A 272 17.39 -2.19 14.43
C ILE A 272 16.38 -1.08 14.73
N PHE A 273 15.32 -0.97 13.91
CA PHE A 273 14.25 0.01 14.08
C PHE A 273 13.68 0.03 15.50
N GLN A 274 13.49 1.24 16.05
CA GLN A 274 12.85 1.45 17.33
C GLN A 274 13.54 0.69 18.47
N ASN A 275 14.81 1.04 18.69
CA ASN A 275 15.66 0.60 19.79
C ASN A 275 16.27 1.83 20.49
N MET A 276 17.26 1.61 21.35
CA MET A 276 17.94 2.63 22.15
C MET A 276 19.43 2.73 21.79
N VAL A 277 19.80 2.33 20.57
CA VAL A 277 21.21 2.27 20.12
C VAL A 277 21.77 3.67 19.96
N GLN A 278 22.93 3.92 20.59
CA GLN A 278 23.61 5.21 20.54
C GLN A 278 24.85 5.17 19.63
N ASN A 279 25.68 4.13 19.75
CA ASN A 279 26.91 3.97 18.99
C ASN A 279 26.77 2.86 17.94
N ILE A 280 27.09 3.18 16.69
CA ILE A 280 27.04 2.27 15.55
C ILE A 280 28.41 2.02 14.89
N ASP A 281 29.52 2.39 15.52
CA ASP A 281 30.88 2.13 15.04
C ASP A 281 31.12 0.65 14.72
N ILE A 282 30.47 -0.24 15.47
CA ILE A 282 30.57 -1.69 15.24
C ILE A 282 30.07 -2.11 13.86
N LEU A 283 29.12 -1.35 13.27
CA LEU A 283 28.60 -1.63 11.93
C LEU A 283 29.66 -1.45 10.84
N LEU A 284 30.74 -0.73 11.10
CA LEU A 284 31.87 -0.59 10.18
C LEU A 284 32.55 -1.94 9.86
N GLN A 285 32.35 -2.95 10.70
CA GLN A 285 32.87 -4.30 10.49
C GLN A 285 32.00 -5.13 9.52
N LEU A 286 30.76 -4.70 9.25
CA LEU A 286 29.79 -5.42 8.41
C LEU A 286 29.98 -5.06 6.92
N GLN A 287 31.06 -5.57 6.33
CA GLN A 287 31.47 -5.24 4.96
C GLN A 287 30.46 -5.67 3.88
N HIS A 288 29.59 -6.64 4.19
CA HIS A 288 28.56 -7.14 3.28
C HIS A 288 27.19 -6.49 3.47
N LEU A 289 27.05 -5.57 4.43
CA LEU A 289 25.78 -4.92 4.76
C LEU A 289 25.30 -4.05 3.61
N LYS A 290 24.13 -4.37 3.04
CA LYS A 290 23.53 -3.67 1.90
C LYS A 290 22.26 -2.92 2.28
N GLU A 291 21.51 -3.45 3.24
CA GLU A 291 20.24 -2.87 3.68
C GLU A 291 20.27 -2.64 5.19
N LEU A 292 19.96 -1.42 5.58
CA LEU A 292 20.02 -1.00 6.98
C LEU A 292 18.80 -0.14 7.32
N ASP A 293 18.06 -0.56 8.35
CA ASP A 293 17.04 0.25 9.00
C ASP A 293 17.45 0.56 10.43
N ILE A 294 17.71 1.84 10.72
CA ILE A 294 18.07 2.35 12.05
C ILE A 294 17.08 3.42 12.52
N SER A 295 15.88 3.42 11.95
CA SER A 295 14.81 4.37 12.26
C SER A 295 14.50 4.39 13.76
N ARG A 296 14.05 5.53 14.29
CA ARG A 296 13.65 5.71 15.70
C ARG A 296 14.66 5.21 16.75
N ASN A 297 15.92 5.60 16.62
CA ASN A 297 16.96 5.52 17.66
C ASN A 297 17.38 6.96 18.04
N PRO A 298 16.68 7.62 18.97
CA PRO A 298 16.70 9.08 19.12
C PRO A 298 18.02 9.70 19.57
N GLN A 299 18.94 8.89 20.15
CA GLN A 299 20.23 9.33 20.69
C GLN A 299 21.42 8.80 19.87
N MET A 300 21.18 8.31 18.65
CA MET A 300 22.20 7.69 17.82
C MET A 300 23.19 8.72 17.25
N ASP A 301 24.49 8.40 17.29
CA ASP A 301 25.51 9.10 16.50
C ASP A 301 25.56 8.52 15.08
N PHE A 302 25.18 9.32 14.09
CA PHE A 302 25.12 8.91 12.69
C PHE A 302 26.43 9.11 11.92
N LYS A 303 27.45 9.75 12.50
CA LYS A 303 28.74 9.97 11.83
C LYS A 303 29.37 8.71 11.24
N PRO A 304 29.32 7.52 11.89
CA PRO A 304 29.94 6.33 11.34
C PRO A 304 29.33 5.88 10.01
N LEU A 305 28.06 6.24 9.73
CA LEU A 305 27.40 5.91 8.47
C LEU A 305 28.15 6.41 7.24
N GLN A 306 28.89 7.51 7.34
CA GLN A 306 29.66 8.06 6.22
C GLN A 306 30.65 7.04 5.64
N LYS A 307 31.09 6.05 6.42
CA LYS A 307 32.03 5.01 5.98
C LYS A 307 31.35 3.75 5.42
N LEU A 308 30.02 3.65 5.48
CA LEU A 308 29.24 2.49 5.00
C LEU A 308 28.86 2.62 3.52
N GLY A 309 29.84 2.94 2.66
CA GLY A 309 29.63 3.21 1.23
C GLY A 309 29.08 2.02 0.42
N GLN A 310 29.05 0.82 0.99
CA GLN A 310 28.45 -0.39 0.41
C GLN A 310 26.91 -0.44 0.48
N LEU A 311 26.28 0.45 1.26
CA LEU A 311 24.82 0.45 1.44
C LEU A 311 24.09 0.80 0.14
N HIS A 312 23.03 0.05 -0.13
CA HIS A 312 22.10 0.25 -1.25
C HIS A 312 20.73 0.74 -0.77
N ARG A 313 20.34 0.37 0.44
CA ARG A 313 19.08 0.76 1.08
C ARG A 313 19.36 1.27 2.50
N LEU A 314 18.92 2.49 2.79
CA LEU A 314 19.01 3.08 4.12
C LEU A 314 17.66 3.68 4.54
N VAL A 315 17.23 3.37 5.75
CA VAL A 315 15.99 3.88 6.36
C VAL A 315 16.35 4.53 7.70
N LEU A 316 15.94 5.79 7.87
CA LEU A 316 16.31 6.68 8.98
C LEU A 316 15.09 7.38 9.62
N CYS A 317 13.89 6.88 9.37
CA CYS A 317 12.63 7.55 9.69
C CYS A 317 12.47 7.88 11.18
N GLY A 318 11.89 9.04 11.49
CA GLY A 318 11.53 9.40 12.86
C GLY A 318 12.72 9.48 13.83
N ASN A 319 13.93 9.75 13.33
CA ASN A 319 15.09 10.09 14.14
C ASN A 319 15.16 11.60 14.36
N ASN A 320 15.81 12.03 15.44
CA ASN A 320 16.04 13.45 15.75
C ASN A 320 17.24 14.00 14.96
N LEU A 321 17.17 13.89 13.64
CA LEU A 321 18.21 14.29 12.71
C LEU A 321 17.91 15.67 12.13
N ILE A 322 18.85 16.60 12.18
CA ILE A 322 18.73 17.88 11.44
C ILE A 322 19.72 17.90 10.26
N ASN A 323 20.88 17.30 10.45
CA ASN A 323 21.99 17.31 9.49
C ASN A 323 22.28 15.90 8.98
N ILE A 324 22.28 15.76 7.65
CA ILE A 324 22.53 14.49 6.93
C ILE A 324 23.82 14.52 6.09
N SER A 325 24.81 15.33 6.48
CA SER A 325 26.10 15.43 5.77
C SER A 325 26.89 14.12 5.71
N PHE A 326 26.63 13.18 6.63
CA PHE A 326 27.20 11.83 6.58
C PHE A 326 26.79 11.06 5.31
N LEU A 327 25.69 11.44 4.65
CA LEU A 327 25.27 10.82 3.38
C LEU A 327 26.28 11.04 2.25
N ASN A 328 27.17 12.03 2.36
CA ASN A 328 28.18 12.30 1.34
C ASN A 328 29.13 11.12 1.07
N GLY A 329 29.20 10.11 1.95
CA GLY A 329 29.96 8.88 1.72
C GLY A 329 29.17 7.71 1.09
N LEU A 330 27.86 7.86 0.89
CA LEU A 330 26.95 6.76 0.51
C LEU A 330 26.63 6.73 -0.99
N PHE A 331 27.66 6.73 -1.84
CA PHE A 331 27.50 6.89 -3.29
C PHE A 331 26.72 5.77 -4.01
N ASN A 332 26.61 4.58 -3.41
CA ASN A 332 25.91 3.42 -3.98
C ASN A 332 24.43 3.32 -3.57
N ILE A 333 23.94 4.26 -2.75
CA ILE A 333 22.57 4.22 -2.26
C ILE A 333 21.57 4.38 -3.42
N LYS A 334 20.57 3.49 -3.44
CA LYS A 334 19.49 3.48 -4.43
C LYS A 334 18.14 3.80 -3.78
N TYR A 335 17.95 3.35 -2.55
CA TYR A 335 16.77 3.62 -1.74
C TYR A 335 17.16 4.37 -0.47
N LEU A 336 16.57 5.54 -0.28
CA LEU A 336 16.73 6.34 0.94
C LEU A 336 15.37 6.77 1.46
N ASN A 337 15.10 6.48 2.74
CA ASN A 337 13.91 6.95 3.43
C ASN A 337 14.29 7.75 4.67
N LEU A 338 13.86 9.01 4.68
CA LEU A 338 14.07 10.04 5.69
C LEU A 338 12.71 10.58 6.19
N PHE A 339 11.63 9.80 6.06
CA PHE A 339 10.29 10.19 6.45
C PHE A 339 10.23 10.68 7.91
N ASN A 340 9.50 11.78 8.11
CA ASN A 340 9.22 12.33 9.43
C ASN A 340 10.49 12.72 10.20
N ILE A 341 11.33 13.54 9.56
CA ILE A 341 12.51 14.18 10.16
C ILE A 341 12.31 15.70 10.09
N GLU A 342 11.91 16.30 11.21
CA GLU A 342 11.56 17.73 11.27
C GLU A 342 12.77 18.64 11.00
N TYR A 343 12.57 19.70 10.21
CA TYR A 343 13.60 20.71 9.88
C TYR A 343 14.85 20.15 9.19
N LEU A 344 14.69 19.12 8.36
CA LEU A 344 15.78 18.45 7.66
C LEU A 344 16.47 19.35 6.61
N ASP A 345 17.79 19.54 6.73
CA ASP A 345 18.61 20.11 5.66
C ASP A 345 18.91 19.06 4.59
N ILE A 346 18.29 19.18 3.42
CA ILE A 346 18.45 18.26 2.30
C ILE A 346 19.61 18.58 1.34
N THR A 347 20.41 19.61 1.61
CA THR A 347 21.56 20.00 0.77
C THR A 347 22.50 18.82 0.44
N PRO A 348 22.84 17.92 1.39
CA PRO A 348 23.71 16.77 1.13
C PRO A 348 23.14 15.76 0.12
N LEU A 349 21.82 15.74 -0.14
CA LEU A 349 21.22 14.79 -1.09
C LEU A 349 21.74 14.98 -2.52
N SER A 350 22.21 16.18 -2.88
CA SER A 350 22.69 16.51 -4.22
C SER A 350 23.85 15.62 -4.74
N CYS A 351 24.55 14.92 -3.84
CA CYS A 351 25.63 13.99 -4.17
C CYS A 351 25.16 12.57 -4.51
N LEU A 352 23.91 12.20 -4.20
CA LEU A 352 23.40 10.84 -4.28
C LEU A 352 22.80 10.51 -5.66
N VAL A 353 23.57 10.75 -6.72
CA VAL A 353 23.11 10.69 -8.13
C VAL A 353 22.61 9.31 -8.60
N ASN A 354 22.87 8.25 -7.84
CA ASN A 354 22.41 6.89 -8.11
C ASN A 354 21.06 6.54 -7.46
N LEU A 355 20.45 7.46 -6.70
CA LEU A 355 19.15 7.26 -6.08
C LEU A 355 18.07 6.99 -7.14
N THR A 356 17.30 5.93 -6.90
CA THR A 356 16.11 5.57 -7.68
C THR A 356 14.83 5.77 -6.87
N THR A 357 14.92 5.71 -5.53
CA THR A 357 13.78 5.90 -4.63
C THR A 357 14.16 6.79 -3.46
N LEU A 358 13.41 7.87 -3.27
CA LEU A 358 13.59 8.82 -2.18
C LEU A 358 12.26 9.14 -1.51
N ASP A 359 12.24 9.05 -0.19
CA ASP A 359 11.16 9.56 0.66
C ASP A 359 11.72 10.56 1.68
N ILE A 360 11.27 11.82 1.58
CA ILE A 360 11.56 12.94 2.48
C ILE A 360 10.23 13.64 2.84
N SER A 361 9.17 12.85 2.97
CA SER A 361 7.85 13.35 3.34
C SER A 361 7.82 13.74 4.83
N SER A 362 6.99 14.72 5.19
CA SER A 362 6.84 15.20 6.58
C SER A 362 8.15 15.76 7.18
N CYS A 363 8.90 16.59 6.44
CA CYS A 363 10.22 17.08 6.84
C CYS A 363 10.35 18.62 6.93
N ASN A 364 9.24 19.37 6.79
CA ASN A 364 9.20 20.85 6.75
C ASN A 364 10.05 21.48 5.62
N ILE A 365 10.18 20.79 4.49
CA ILE A 365 11.02 21.23 3.37
C ILE A 365 10.29 22.31 2.56
N LYS A 366 11.02 23.35 2.15
CA LYS A 366 10.55 24.41 1.23
C LYS A 366 11.30 24.42 -0.08
N ASP A 367 12.63 24.43 0.03
CA ASP A 367 13.54 24.41 -1.11
C ASP A 367 13.93 22.97 -1.44
N ILE A 368 13.71 22.58 -2.69
CA ILE A 368 14.04 21.26 -3.25
C ILE A 368 15.13 21.33 -4.33
N SER A 369 15.85 22.44 -4.43
CA SER A 369 16.93 22.65 -5.41
C SER A 369 17.98 21.54 -5.41
N SER A 370 18.26 20.96 -4.23
CA SER A 370 19.17 19.82 -4.04
C SER A 370 18.78 18.57 -4.83
N LEU A 371 17.51 18.41 -5.20
CA LEU A 371 17.01 17.24 -5.94
C LEU A 371 17.30 17.31 -7.45
N GLN A 372 17.68 18.47 -7.98
CA GLN A 372 17.80 18.72 -9.42
C GLN A 372 18.77 17.77 -10.15
N ARG A 373 19.76 17.23 -9.43
CA ARG A 373 20.80 16.34 -9.98
C ARG A 373 20.44 14.85 -9.89
N LEU A 374 19.34 14.49 -9.23
CA LEU A 374 18.96 13.11 -8.95
C LEU A 374 18.22 12.46 -10.13
N VAL A 375 18.77 12.59 -11.33
CA VAL A 375 18.13 12.24 -12.62
C VAL A 375 17.76 10.77 -12.80
N ASN A 376 18.23 9.89 -11.89
CA ASN A 376 17.91 8.47 -11.85
C ASN A 376 16.66 8.15 -11.00
N LEU A 377 16.04 9.14 -10.35
CA LEU A 377 14.84 8.91 -9.55
C LEU A 377 13.68 8.38 -10.38
N GLU A 378 13.11 7.29 -9.90
CA GLU A 378 11.91 6.63 -10.43
C GLU A 378 10.72 6.82 -9.49
N VAL A 379 10.98 6.88 -8.17
CA VAL A 379 9.97 7.09 -7.13
C VAL A 379 10.41 8.23 -6.23
N LEU A 380 9.58 9.27 -6.12
CA LEU A 380 9.83 10.42 -5.27
C LEU A 380 8.60 10.71 -4.39
N GLN A 381 8.82 10.73 -3.08
CA GLN A 381 7.81 11.07 -2.07
C GLN A 381 8.30 12.29 -1.29
N ILE A 382 7.61 13.42 -1.47
CA ILE A 382 7.91 14.70 -0.80
C ILE A 382 6.63 15.30 -0.21
N SER A 383 5.67 14.46 0.16
CA SER A 383 4.38 14.91 0.68
C SER A 383 4.47 15.49 2.09
N GLN A 384 3.47 16.25 2.51
CA GLN A 384 3.43 16.88 3.84
C GLN A 384 4.65 17.78 4.11
N ASN A 385 4.95 18.65 3.16
CA ASN A 385 6.02 19.65 3.27
C ASN A 385 5.44 21.06 3.00
N GLU A 386 6.30 22.08 2.92
CA GLU A 386 5.92 23.47 2.65
C GLU A 386 6.37 23.92 1.24
N ILE A 387 6.42 22.98 0.29
CA ILE A 387 6.91 23.22 -1.07
C ILE A 387 5.86 23.98 -1.88
N ASN A 388 6.29 25.00 -2.63
CA ASN A 388 5.42 25.75 -3.54
C ASN A 388 5.93 25.79 -4.99
N ASP A 389 7.23 25.54 -5.19
CA ASP A 389 7.90 25.51 -6.49
C ASP A 389 8.54 24.14 -6.70
N ILE A 390 8.18 23.50 -7.80
CA ILE A 390 8.70 22.20 -8.21
C ILE A 390 9.56 22.26 -9.48
N HIS A 391 9.96 23.45 -9.93
CA HIS A 391 10.75 23.63 -11.15
C HIS A 391 12.07 22.84 -11.15
N HIS A 392 12.70 22.69 -9.98
CA HIS A 392 13.93 21.90 -9.83
C HIS A 392 13.78 20.42 -10.14
N LEU A 393 12.56 19.88 -10.17
CA LEU A 393 12.32 18.49 -10.58
C LEU A 393 12.39 18.29 -12.10
N GLN A 394 12.69 19.34 -12.89
CA GLN A 394 12.44 19.30 -14.32
C GLN A 394 13.16 18.19 -15.10
N ASN A 395 14.33 17.78 -14.62
CA ASN A 395 15.16 16.78 -15.27
C ASN A 395 14.88 15.35 -14.78
N LEU A 396 13.95 15.15 -13.84
CA LEU A 396 13.62 13.84 -13.27
C LEU A 396 12.67 13.04 -14.18
N VAL A 397 13.03 12.93 -15.46
CA VAL A 397 12.16 12.37 -16.51
C VAL A 397 11.90 10.87 -16.40
N LYS A 398 12.65 10.16 -15.53
CA LYS A 398 12.47 8.73 -15.23
C LYS A 398 11.40 8.46 -14.17
N LEU A 399 10.81 9.50 -13.57
CA LEU A 399 9.77 9.32 -12.55
C LEU A 399 8.58 8.51 -13.09
N THR A 400 8.28 7.43 -12.37
CA THR A 400 7.10 6.58 -12.56
C THR A 400 6.07 6.79 -11.44
N SER A 401 6.52 7.22 -10.26
CA SER A 401 5.65 7.57 -9.13
C SER A 401 6.11 8.86 -8.47
N LEU A 402 5.18 9.81 -8.31
CA LEU A 402 5.43 11.10 -7.65
C LEU A 402 4.33 11.40 -6.65
N ASP A 403 4.71 11.59 -5.38
CA ASP A 403 3.82 12.11 -4.34
C ASP A 403 4.28 13.49 -3.87
N ILE A 404 3.47 14.48 -4.20
CA ILE A 404 3.62 15.90 -3.84
C ILE A 404 2.41 16.41 -3.05
N SER A 405 1.61 15.50 -2.48
CA SER A 405 0.41 15.83 -1.71
C SER A 405 0.74 16.63 -0.46
N TYR A 406 -0.24 17.35 0.10
CA TYR A 406 -0.08 18.15 1.32
C TYR A 406 1.11 19.13 1.20
N ASN A 407 1.06 20.00 0.20
CA ASN A 407 2.05 21.04 -0.04
C ASN A 407 1.32 22.35 -0.43
N CYS A 408 2.08 23.36 -0.87
CA CYS A 408 1.57 24.65 -1.32
C CYS A 408 1.76 24.85 -2.83
N ILE A 409 1.72 23.78 -3.63
CA ILE A 409 2.04 23.80 -5.06
C ILE A 409 0.83 24.29 -5.86
N LYS A 410 1.06 25.25 -6.76
CA LYS A 410 0.03 25.76 -7.68
C LYS A 410 0.35 25.51 -9.13
N ASP A 411 1.61 25.74 -9.51
CA ASP A 411 2.09 25.48 -10.86
C ASP A 411 2.72 24.09 -10.96
N ILE A 412 2.13 23.25 -11.80
CA ILE A 412 2.62 21.91 -12.13
C ILE A 412 2.97 21.79 -13.61
N SER A 413 3.26 22.92 -14.28
CA SER A 413 3.58 23.00 -15.71
C SER A 413 4.72 22.08 -16.13
N ILE A 414 5.69 21.85 -15.23
CA ILE A 414 6.81 20.94 -15.47
C ILE A 414 6.39 19.48 -15.60
N LEU A 415 5.27 19.05 -15.00
CA LEU A 415 4.86 17.64 -15.05
C LEU A 415 4.65 17.12 -16.48
N LYS A 416 4.38 17.98 -17.47
CA LYS A 416 4.24 17.60 -18.90
C LYS A 416 5.42 16.82 -19.47
N GLN A 417 6.61 16.90 -18.86
CA GLN A 417 7.80 16.17 -19.31
C GLN A 417 7.89 14.73 -18.75
N PHE A 418 7.12 14.39 -17.70
CA PHE A 418 7.17 13.09 -17.03
C PHE A 418 6.30 12.05 -17.76
N LYS A 419 6.69 11.73 -19.00
CA LYS A 419 5.90 10.87 -19.91
C LYS A 419 5.75 9.41 -19.43
N TYR A 420 6.57 8.98 -18.47
CA TYR A 420 6.54 7.65 -17.87
C TYR A 420 5.80 7.60 -16.54
N LEU A 421 5.20 8.70 -16.09
CA LEU A 421 4.50 8.76 -14.81
C LEU A 421 3.25 7.87 -14.82
N ILE A 422 3.19 6.94 -13.87
CA ILE A 422 2.13 5.95 -13.69
C ILE A 422 1.26 6.33 -12.49
N HIS A 423 1.88 6.78 -11.40
CA HIS A 423 1.21 7.20 -10.18
C HIS A 423 1.50 8.66 -9.85
N LEU A 424 0.44 9.44 -9.62
CA LEU A 424 0.56 10.83 -9.21
C LEU A 424 -0.38 11.13 -8.05
N TYR A 425 0.19 11.63 -6.97
CA TYR A 425 -0.53 12.05 -5.78
C TYR A 425 -0.33 13.56 -5.60
N LEU A 426 -1.43 14.30 -5.69
CA LEU A 426 -1.47 15.76 -5.73
C LEU A 426 -2.43 16.36 -4.69
N SER A 427 -3.10 15.51 -3.90
CA SER A 427 -4.12 15.93 -2.94
C SER A 427 -3.62 17.03 -2.01
N ILE A 428 -4.49 17.96 -1.61
CA ILE A 428 -4.19 19.02 -0.66
C ILE A 428 -3.05 19.91 -1.20
N ASN A 429 -3.29 20.42 -2.40
CA ASN A 429 -2.55 21.52 -3.04
C ASN A 429 -3.57 22.53 -3.56
N LYS A 430 -3.98 23.44 -2.68
CA LYS A 430 -5.10 24.37 -2.93
C LYS A 430 -4.83 25.30 -4.12
N GLY A 431 -5.75 25.28 -5.09
CA GLY A 431 -5.70 26.14 -6.28
C GLY A 431 -4.70 25.66 -7.34
N VAL A 432 -4.34 24.37 -7.34
CA VAL A 432 -3.45 23.79 -8.35
C VAL A 432 -4.07 23.82 -9.75
N ASN A 433 -3.30 24.26 -10.75
CA ASN A 433 -3.73 24.22 -12.14
C ASN A 433 -3.46 22.84 -12.75
N ILE A 434 -4.51 22.03 -12.92
CA ILE A 434 -4.39 20.65 -13.43
C ILE A 434 -4.26 20.53 -14.95
N THR A 435 -4.26 21.63 -15.70
CA THR A 435 -4.14 21.60 -17.17
C THR A 435 -2.95 20.78 -17.69
N PRO A 436 -1.74 20.83 -17.08
CA PRO A 436 -0.59 20.03 -17.50
C PRO A 436 -0.81 18.51 -17.41
N LEU A 437 -1.80 18.03 -16.64
CA LEU A 437 -2.06 16.59 -16.51
C LEU A 437 -2.51 15.95 -17.83
N GLN A 438 -3.06 16.72 -18.78
CA GLN A 438 -3.53 16.21 -20.08
C GLN A 438 -2.44 15.50 -20.91
N TYR A 439 -1.16 15.75 -20.59
CA TYR A 439 -0.01 15.13 -21.27
C TYR A 439 0.41 13.78 -20.66
N LEU A 440 -0.11 13.42 -19.49
CA LEU A 440 0.33 12.28 -18.68
C LEU A 440 -0.49 11.00 -18.95
N THR A 441 -0.61 10.62 -20.22
CA THR A 441 -1.52 9.54 -20.68
C THR A 441 -1.19 8.13 -20.15
N LYS A 442 -0.04 7.95 -19.48
CA LYS A 442 0.36 6.70 -18.81
C LYS A 442 -0.15 6.56 -17.38
N LEU A 443 -0.77 7.60 -16.81
CA LEU A 443 -1.31 7.55 -15.45
C LEU A 443 -2.36 6.45 -15.31
N THR A 444 -2.18 5.61 -14.29
CA THR A 444 -3.16 4.60 -13.84
C THR A 444 -3.76 4.99 -12.49
N LYS A 445 -3.05 5.77 -11.67
CA LYS A 445 -3.50 6.24 -10.36
C LYS A 445 -3.29 7.74 -10.21
N LEU A 446 -4.36 8.45 -9.89
CA LEU A 446 -4.36 9.90 -9.70
C LEU A 446 -5.18 10.27 -8.45
N MET A 447 -4.56 10.95 -7.49
CA MET A 447 -5.23 11.49 -6.31
C MET A 447 -5.22 13.02 -6.34
N LEU A 448 -6.41 13.63 -6.34
CA LEU A 448 -6.62 15.07 -6.44
C LEU A 448 -7.60 15.59 -5.36
N ASN A 449 -7.59 15.00 -4.17
CA ASN A 449 -8.52 15.41 -3.12
C ASN A 449 -8.17 16.82 -2.60
N GLU A 450 -9.17 17.64 -2.29
CA GLU A 450 -8.97 18.94 -1.63
C GLU A 450 -7.99 19.89 -2.36
N CYS A 451 -8.14 19.99 -3.68
CA CYS A 451 -7.29 20.80 -4.55
C CYS A 451 -7.95 22.12 -5.01
N ASP A 452 -9.15 22.44 -4.49
CA ASP A 452 -10.01 23.55 -4.93
C ASP A 452 -10.37 23.50 -6.43
N LEU A 453 -10.56 22.30 -6.98
CA LEU A 453 -10.87 22.12 -8.41
C LEU A 453 -12.34 22.41 -8.71
N HIS A 454 -12.60 23.16 -9.77
CA HIS A 454 -13.96 23.39 -10.29
C HIS A 454 -14.23 22.69 -11.63
N GLU A 455 -13.18 22.37 -12.38
CA GLU A 455 -13.26 21.69 -13.66
C GLU A 455 -12.18 20.62 -13.78
N ILE A 456 -12.47 19.58 -14.56
CA ILE A 456 -11.59 18.42 -14.76
C ILE A 456 -11.42 18.06 -16.24
N SER A 457 -11.58 19.04 -17.13
CA SER A 457 -11.44 18.87 -18.58
C SER A 457 -10.07 18.27 -18.99
N ALA A 458 -9.02 18.62 -18.25
CA ALA A 458 -7.67 18.12 -18.43
C ALA A 458 -7.52 16.60 -18.23
N LEU A 459 -8.47 15.93 -17.57
CA LEU A 459 -8.41 14.49 -17.31
C LEU A 459 -8.89 13.64 -18.50
N ARG A 460 -9.57 14.23 -19.48
CA ARG A 460 -10.15 13.52 -20.64
C ARG A 460 -9.16 12.64 -21.40
N PRO A 461 -7.89 13.01 -21.60
CA PRO A 461 -6.94 12.16 -22.33
C PRO A 461 -6.39 10.97 -21.53
N LEU A 462 -6.70 10.86 -20.22
CA LEU A 462 -6.11 9.87 -19.32
C LEU A 462 -6.81 8.51 -19.40
N VAL A 463 -6.86 7.93 -20.61
CA VAL A 463 -7.62 6.70 -20.92
C VAL A 463 -7.16 5.45 -20.15
N ASN A 464 -5.95 5.46 -19.60
CA ASN A 464 -5.39 4.36 -18.81
C ASN A 464 -5.68 4.48 -17.31
N LEU A 465 -6.40 5.52 -16.88
CA LEU A 465 -6.66 5.78 -15.48
C LEU A 465 -7.56 4.68 -14.89
N GLN A 466 -7.12 4.07 -13.80
CA GLN A 466 -7.81 2.98 -13.10
C GLN A 466 -8.35 3.42 -11.74
N TYR A 467 -7.63 4.32 -11.08
CA TYR A 467 -7.96 4.81 -9.74
C TYR A 467 -7.90 6.34 -9.71
N LEU A 468 -9.03 6.96 -9.37
CA LEU A 468 -9.18 8.41 -9.30
C LEU A 468 -9.87 8.83 -8.01
N THR A 469 -9.30 9.81 -7.30
CA THR A 469 -9.97 10.44 -6.15
C THR A 469 -10.09 11.95 -6.35
N LEU A 470 -11.27 12.48 -6.10
CA LEU A 470 -11.66 13.87 -6.32
C LEU A 470 -12.38 14.48 -5.10
N SER A 471 -12.37 13.81 -3.94
CA SER A 471 -13.06 14.27 -2.72
C SER A 471 -12.64 15.68 -2.31
N GLY A 472 -13.58 16.46 -1.77
CA GLY A 472 -13.28 17.79 -1.23
C GLY A 472 -12.94 18.85 -2.28
N ASN A 473 -13.39 18.67 -3.53
CA ASN A 473 -13.31 19.69 -4.57
C ASN A 473 -14.69 20.33 -4.82
N TYR A 474 -14.73 21.32 -5.72
CA TYR A 474 -15.91 22.08 -6.10
C TYR A 474 -16.33 21.78 -7.55
N ILE A 475 -16.28 20.51 -7.97
CA ILE A 475 -16.52 20.10 -9.37
C ILE A 475 -18.01 19.89 -9.59
N TYR A 476 -18.58 20.67 -10.49
CA TYR A 476 -19.99 20.59 -10.87
C TYR A 476 -20.26 19.68 -12.08
N TYR A 477 -19.22 19.32 -12.84
CA TYR A 477 -19.38 18.63 -14.12
C TYR A 477 -18.33 17.52 -14.33
N PHE A 478 -18.82 16.29 -14.40
CA PHE A 478 -18.00 15.07 -14.50
C PHE A 478 -17.88 14.47 -15.90
N TYR A 479 -18.51 15.07 -16.91
CA TYR A 479 -18.43 14.55 -18.29
C TYR A 479 -17.02 14.32 -18.82
N PRO A 480 -15.97 15.12 -18.48
CA PRO A 480 -14.62 14.87 -18.98
C PRO A 480 -14.08 13.47 -18.67
N ILE A 481 -14.60 12.80 -17.63
CA ILE A 481 -14.17 11.45 -17.24
C ILE A 481 -15.19 10.35 -17.60
N ARG A 482 -16.28 10.69 -18.30
CA ARG A 482 -17.36 9.74 -18.64
C ARG A 482 -16.87 8.55 -19.45
N ASP A 483 -15.97 8.80 -20.40
CA ASP A 483 -15.51 7.81 -21.39
C ASP A 483 -14.20 7.12 -20.96
N LEU A 484 -13.78 7.28 -19.69
CA LEU A 484 -12.58 6.63 -19.15
C LEU A 484 -12.90 5.21 -18.69
N ASP A 485 -12.91 4.28 -19.65
CA ASP A 485 -13.42 2.93 -19.43
C ASP A 485 -12.58 2.08 -18.47
N ALA A 486 -11.30 2.40 -18.31
CA ALA A 486 -10.36 1.68 -17.45
C ALA A 486 -10.55 1.98 -15.95
N ILE A 487 -11.33 3.00 -15.59
CA ILE A 487 -11.51 3.36 -14.18
C ILE A 487 -12.26 2.23 -13.47
N VAL A 488 -11.67 1.75 -12.38
CA VAL A 488 -12.24 0.73 -11.50
C VAL A 488 -12.83 1.37 -10.25
N TYR A 489 -12.24 2.49 -9.80
CA TYR A 489 -12.59 3.14 -8.55
C TYR A 489 -12.56 4.68 -8.68
N VAL A 490 -13.68 5.31 -8.32
CA VAL A 490 -13.80 6.76 -8.14
C VAL A 490 -14.30 7.04 -6.73
N HIS A 491 -13.64 7.95 -6.02
CA HIS A 491 -14.11 8.45 -4.73
C HIS A 491 -14.19 9.98 -4.73
N GLY A 492 -15.38 10.51 -4.44
CA GLY A 492 -15.59 11.90 -4.02
C GLY A 492 -16.12 12.90 -5.06
N ASN A 493 -17.29 13.49 -4.73
CA ASN A 493 -17.51 14.91 -4.43
C ASN A 493 -18.84 15.03 -3.68
N LEU A 494 -18.97 15.97 -2.74
CA LEU A 494 -20.27 16.40 -2.22
C LEU A 494 -20.87 17.32 -3.29
N ILE A 495 -21.83 16.82 -4.06
CA ILE A 495 -22.63 17.69 -4.94
C ILE A 495 -23.47 18.56 -4.00
N VAL A 496 -23.16 19.86 -3.94
CA VAL A 496 -24.10 20.83 -3.38
C VAL A 496 -25.14 21.10 -4.46
N GLU A 497 -26.15 20.25 -4.54
CA GLU A 497 -27.52 20.67 -4.81
C GLU A 497 -28.50 19.63 -4.23
N SER A 498 -29.61 20.17 -3.75
CA SER A 498 -30.66 19.61 -2.89
C SER A 498 -31.10 18.15 -3.13
N SER A 499 -31.40 17.51 -2.00
CA SER A 499 -32.17 16.27 -1.78
C SER A 499 -31.53 14.95 -2.20
N ASP A 500 -31.20 14.17 -1.16
CA ASP A 500 -31.12 12.72 -1.07
C ASP A 500 -30.33 11.97 -2.15
N TYR A 501 -29.12 11.51 -1.80
CA TYR A 501 -28.62 10.12 -1.93
C TYR A 501 -27.10 10.08 -1.66
N PHE A 502 -26.72 9.57 -0.48
CA PHE A 502 -25.36 9.09 -0.23
C PHE A 502 -25.17 7.77 -0.98
N THR A 503 -24.31 7.73 -2.01
CA THR A 503 -23.99 6.47 -2.68
C THR A 503 -22.49 6.35 -2.95
N PHE A 504 -21.90 5.29 -2.41
CA PHE A 504 -20.63 4.72 -2.88
C PHE A 504 -20.79 4.30 -4.35
N PHE A 505 -20.19 5.03 -5.28
CA PHE A 505 -20.18 4.61 -6.68
C PHE A 505 -19.00 3.65 -6.96
N LYS A 506 -19.25 2.34 -6.79
CA LYS A 506 -18.53 1.33 -7.58
C LYS A 506 -19.06 1.44 -9.02
N LEU A 507 -18.17 1.51 -10.01
CA LEU A 507 -18.45 1.66 -11.44
C LEU A 507 -19.17 0.44 -12.06
N GLN A 508 -20.34 0.05 -11.54
CA GLN A 508 -21.19 -0.96 -12.18
C GLN A 508 -22.28 -0.38 -13.06
N ASP A 509 -22.50 0.95 -13.07
CA ASP A 509 -23.56 1.54 -13.90
C ASP A 509 -23.16 2.88 -14.53
N LYS A 510 -22.43 2.83 -15.65
CA LYS A 510 -22.08 4.02 -16.48
C LYS A 510 -23.32 4.73 -17.06
N SER A 511 -24.49 4.11 -17.02
CA SER A 511 -25.74 4.65 -17.56
C SER A 511 -26.26 5.88 -16.79
N GLN A 512 -25.88 6.05 -15.52
CA GLN A 512 -26.30 7.22 -14.72
C GLN A 512 -25.51 8.51 -15.04
N PHE A 513 -24.33 8.42 -15.68
CA PHE A 513 -23.60 9.60 -16.18
C PHE A 513 -24.26 10.28 -17.39
N ILE A 514 -25.29 9.67 -17.98
CA ILE A 514 -25.79 10.00 -19.33
C ILE A 514 -26.86 11.11 -19.34
N LYS A 515 -27.39 11.57 -18.21
CA LYS A 515 -28.44 12.59 -18.26
C LYS A 515 -27.90 14.01 -18.07
N GLN A 516 -27.75 14.65 -19.24
CA GLN A 516 -27.73 16.10 -19.53
C GLN A 516 -26.38 16.67 -19.97
N GLN A 517 -26.30 17.06 -21.25
CA GLN A 517 -25.43 18.17 -21.64
C GLN A 517 -25.85 19.41 -20.84
N PRO A 518 -24.90 20.20 -20.32
CA PRO A 518 -25.25 21.34 -19.48
C PRO A 518 -26.07 22.33 -20.31
N THR A 519 -27.18 22.79 -19.76
CA THR A 519 -27.95 23.86 -20.40
C THR A 519 -27.13 25.15 -20.40
N LYS A 520 -27.42 26.08 -21.32
CA LYS A 520 -26.76 27.42 -21.34
C LYS A 520 -26.82 28.11 -19.96
N GLN A 521 -27.87 27.87 -19.18
CA GLN A 521 -28.03 28.39 -17.83
C GLN A 521 -27.04 27.80 -16.82
N GLN A 522 -26.79 26.48 -16.82
CA GLN A 522 -25.82 25.86 -15.92
C GLN A 522 -24.37 26.30 -16.22
N MET A 523 -24.02 26.46 -17.50
CA MET A 523 -22.73 27.02 -17.88
C MET A 523 -22.59 28.50 -17.49
N GLN A 524 -23.69 29.27 -17.55
CA GLN A 524 -23.73 30.66 -17.10
C GLN A 524 -23.62 30.75 -15.56
N LEU A 525 -24.27 29.84 -14.83
CA LEU A 525 -24.22 29.77 -13.36
C LEU A 525 -22.82 29.44 -12.86
N ALA A 526 -22.13 28.48 -13.48
CA ALA A 526 -20.73 28.16 -13.17
C ALA A 526 -19.76 29.33 -13.47
N ARG A 527 -19.98 30.07 -14.57
CA ARG A 527 -19.23 31.31 -14.87
C ARG A 527 -19.50 32.42 -13.85
N ASN A 528 -20.75 32.57 -13.42
CA ASN A 528 -21.17 33.56 -12.44
C ASN A 528 -20.60 33.24 -11.04
N MET A 529 -20.58 31.96 -10.62
CA MET A 529 -19.95 31.52 -9.37
C MET A 529 -18.43 31.76 -9.38
N LYS A 530 -17.74 31.46 -10.49
CA LYS A 530 -16.31 31.81 -10.66
C LYS A 530 -16.06 33.32 -10.52
N MET A 531 -17.00 34.14 -11.00
CA MET A 531 -16.96 35.61 -10.83
C MET A 531 -17.21 36.04 -9.37
N VAL A 532 -18.10 35.37 -8.65
CA VAL A 532 -18.37 35.60 -7.21
C VAL A 532 -17.14 35.25 -6.37
N ASP A 533 -16.46 34.15 -6.66
CA ASP A 533 -15.22 33.77 -5.96
C ASP A 533 -14.08 34.74 -6.28
N THR A 534 -13.93 35.16 -7.54
CA THR A 534 -12.94 36.18 -7.93
C THR A 534 -13.21 37.52 -7.24
N THR A 535 -14.49 37.89 -7.09
CA THR A 535 -14.91 39.12 -6.37
C THR A 535 -14.67 38.99 -4.87
N THR A 536 -14.96 37.83 -4.28
CA THR A 536 -14.73 37.53 -2.86
C THR A 536 -13.23 37.51 -2.53
N GLN A 537 -12.40 36.97 -3.42
CA GLN A 537 -10.95 37.02 -3.31
C GLN A 537 -10.43 38.45 -3.46
N CYS A 538 -10.98 39.24 -4.39
CA CYS A 538 -10.65 40.67 -4.52
C CYS A 538 -10.99 41.45 -3.23
N ILE A 539 -12.15 41.18 -2.61
CA ILE A 539 -12.55 41.77 -1.32
C ILE A 539 -11.60 41.35 -0.19
N ARG A 540 -11.14 40.08 -0.17
CA ARG A 540 -10.12 39.61 0.80
C ARG A 540 -8.77 40.27 0.57
N ASP A 541 -8.33 40.42 -0.67
CA ASP A 541 -7.06 41.06 -1.02
C ASP A 541 -7.09 42.57 -0.68
N ILE A 542 -8.22 43.25 -0.90
CA ILE A 542 -8.45 44.63 -0.48
C ILE A 542 -8.47 44.74 1.05
N SER A 543 -9.10 43.79 1.75
CA SER A 543 -9.13 43.74 3.22
C SER A 543 -7.75 43.46 3.83
N THR A 544 -6.92 42.69 3.13
CA THR A 544 -5.54 42.37 3.52
C THR A 544 -4.61 43.56 3.24
N LYS A 545 -4.74 44.22 2.09
CA LYS A 545 -4.10 45.50 1.80
C LYS A 545 -4.50 46.56 2.83
N ARG A 546 -5.78 46.66 3.21
CA ARG A 546 -6.27 47.57 4.27
C ARG A 546 -5.58 47.31 5.61
N ARG A 547 -5.39 46.04 6.01
CA ARG A 547 -4.64 45.68 7.22
C ARG A 547 -3.18 46.14 7.17
N ASN A 548 -2.55 46.00 6.00
CA ASN A 548 -1.17 46.45 5.77
C ASN A 548 -1.05 47.99 5.62
N TYR A 549 -2.11 48.69 5.18
CA TYR A 549 -2.16 50.15 5.08
C TYR A 549 -2.49 50.83 6.41
N LEU A 550 -3.29 50.21 7.28
CA LEU A 550 -3.59 50.70 8.63
C LEU A 550 -2.41 50.52 9.60
N SER A 551 -1.46 49.62 9.30
CA SER A 551 -0.23 49.45 10.08
C SER A 551 0.88 50.42 9.69
N SER A 552 0.80 51.10 8.53
CA SER A 552 1.70 52.18 8.12
C SER A 552 1.10 53.56 8.49
N GLN A 553 1.58 54.17 9.57
CA GLN A 553 0.99 55.36 10.24
C GLN A 553 1.03 56.70 9.45
N GLN A 554 0.60 56.78 8.19
CA GLN A 554 0.46 58.07 7.50
C GLN A 554 -0.66 58.06 6.46
N ILE A 555 -1.93 58.24 6.86
CA ILE A 555 -3.01 58.51 5.91
C ILE A 555 -4.07 59.47 6.49
N THR A 556 -4.45 60.47 5.71
CA THR A 556 -5.50 61.46 6.00
C THR A 556 -6.92 60.89 5.91
N VAL A 557 -7.86 61.42 6.73
CA VAL A 557 -9.28 61.01 6.80
C VAL A 557 -9.97 60.94 5.43
N VAL A 558 -9.60 61.83 4.49
CA VAL A 558 -10.17 61.86 3.13
C VAL A 558 -9.90 60.57 2.34
N THR A 559 -8.70 60.00 2.46
CA THR A 559 -8.33 58.76 1.76
C THR A 559 -9.05 57.55 2.36
N ILE A 560 -9.32 57.59 3.67
CA ILE A 560 -10.12 56.57 4.37
C ILE A 560 -11.56 56.62 3.85
N VAL A 561 -12.16 57.80 3.75
CA VAL A 561 -13.54 57.96 3.23
C VAL A 561 -13.66 57.49 1.78
N GLN A 562 -12.72 57.83 0.91
CA GLN A 562 -12.72 57.36 -0.49
C GLN A 562 -12.60 55.83 -0.61
N LEU A 563 -11.83 55.18 0.27
CA LEU A 563 -11.74 53.72 0.34
C LEU A 563 -13.06 53.11 0.84
N PHE A 564 -13.72 53.73 1.81
CA PHE A 564 -15.02 53.30 2.30
C PHE A 564 -16.12 53.43 1.24
N GLU A 565 -16.15 54.54 0.48
CA GLU A 565 -17.10 54.71 -0.63
C GLU A 565 -16.89 53.67 -1.73
N LYS A 566 -15.64 53.42 -2.11
CA LYS A 566 -15.33 52.39 -3.10
C LYS A 566 -15.75 51.00 -2.62
N GLN A 567 -15.48 50.69 -1.35
CA GLN A 567 -15.86 49.42 -0.73
C GLN A 567 -17.38 49.25 -0.61
N TYR A 568 -18.10 50.32 -0.28
CA TYR A 568 -19.55 50.34 -0.23
C TYR A 568 -20.16 50.10 -1.62
N ASN A 569 -19.62 50.74 -2.66
CA ASN A 569 -20.09 50.56 -4.04
C ASN A 569 -19.81 49.15 -4.58
N GLU A 570 -18.64 48.57 -4.28
CA GLU A 570 -18.32 47.19 -4.65
C GLU A 570 -19.19 46.17 -3.89
N PHE A 571 -19.48 46.43 -2.62
CA PHE A 571 -20.37 45.61 -1.81
C PHE A 571 -21.83 45.70 -2.29
N GLN A 572 -22.31 46.90 -2.65
CA GLN A 572 -23.62 47.08 -3.27
C GLN A 572 -23.72 46.35 -4.61
N THR A 573 -22.65 46.39 -5.42
CA THR A 573 -22.58 45.64 -6.67
C THR A 573 -22.63 44.13 -6.43
N PHE A 574 -21.96 43.65 -5.38
CA PHE A 574 -22.04 42.25 -4.94
C PHE A 574 -23.46 41.85 -4.52
N ILE A 575 -24.09 42.63 -3.65
CA ILE A 575 -25.47 42.40 -3.19
C ILE A 575 -26.42 42.37 -4.39
N ASN A 576 -26.34 43.35 -5.31
CA ASN A 576 -27.21 43.41 -6.49
C ASN A 576 -27.01 42.20 -7.42
N ARG A 577 -25.80 41.66 -7.53
CA ARG A 577 -25.52 40.45 -8.32
C ARG A 577 -26.02 39.19 -7.63
N VAL A 578 -25.91 39.10 -6.31
CA VAL A 578 -26.49 38.01 -5.51
C VAL A 578 -28.02 38.04 -5.61
N VAL A 579 -28.62 39.22 -5.54
CA VAL A 579 -30.06 39.43 -5.74
C VAL A 579 -30.48 38.97 -7.14
N GLN A 580 -29.78 39.38 -8.20
CA GLN A 580 -30.06 38.88 -9.56
C GLN A 580 -29.95 37.36 -9.69
N LEU A 581 -28.96 36.74 -9.03
CA LEU A 581 -28.80 35.29 -8.98
C LEU A 581 -29.98 34.60 -8.28
N LEU A 582 -30.45 35.16 -7.16
CA LEU A 582 -31.60 34.64 -6.43
C LEU A 582 -32.91 34.79 -7.23
N THR A 583 -33.10 35.91 -7.93
CA THR A 583 -34.27 36.11 -8.82
C THR A 583 -34.30 35.13 -9.99
N LEU A 584 -33.13 34.69 -10.47
CA LEU A 584 -32.99 33.69 -11.54
C LEU A 584 -33.19 32.24 -11.06
N LEU A 585 -32.94 31.96 -9.77
CA LEU A 585 -32.99 30.62 -9.18
C LEU A 585 -34.40 30.20 -8.71
N VAL A 586 -35.23 31.14 -8.28
CA VAL A 586 -36.46 30.83 -7.53
C VAL A 586 -37.76 30.99 -8.35
N GLY A 587 -37.72 31.65 -9.52
CA GLY A 587 -38.94 31.98 -10.28
C GLY A 587 -39.77 33.06 -9.56
N GLN A 588 -40.46 33.91 -10.32
CA GLN A 588 -41.04 35.15 -9.79
C GLN A 588 -42.16 34.98 -8.75
N GLU A 589 -42.69 33.78 -8.53
CA GLU A 589 -43.85 33.57 -7.64
C GLU A 589 -43.50 33.32 -6.17
N GLU A 590 -42.27 32.90 -5.84
CA GLU A 590 -41.81 32.73 -4.44
C GLU A 590 -41.04 33.96 -3.91
N TYR A 591 -40.95 35.05 -4.68
CA TYR A 591 -40.19 36.26 -4.34
C TYR A 591 -41.01 37.37 -3.65
N GLN A 592 -42.34 37.26 -3.54
CA GLN A 592 -43.14 38.28 -2.84
C GLN A 592 -43.07 38.20 -1.33
#